data_AF-A0A5C6MCN0-F1
#
_entry.id   AF-A0A5C6MCN0-F1
#
_cell.length_a   1.000
_cell.length_b   1.000
_cell.length_c   1.000
_cell.angle_alpha   90.00
_cell.angle_beta   90.00
_cell.angle_gamma   90.00
#
_symmetry.space_group_name_H-M   'P 1'
#
loop_
_entity.id
_entity.type
_entity.pdbx_description
1 polymer ?
#
loop_
_entity_poly.entity_id
_entity_poly.type
_entity_poly.pdbx_seq_one_letter_code
_entity_poly.pdbx_strand_id
1 'polypeptide(L)'
;MKRTVWAVAVRLATATVMLAASAGSALADWTWVSTFGPQASGATGTGNSTVFFNETAKTIRVQFSYAGLSGNPTVGHIHAASTATPYTFANPNPTVALGFGVSGGAPGWSSATPGPAGSYDRTFNVSTLSSTPGWGNGFKTDHPGLSIDNLNAKFVEYMNSGRAYINVHTSANPAGEIGGFFTVVTPEPGHWALLAGGFAITAGRAWKKKRAQKAAAESAAV
;
A
#
# COMPACT_ATOMS: atom_id res chain seq x y z
N MET A 1 -41.78 -19.34 28.24
CA MET A 1 -41.22 -20.32 27.27
C MET A 1 -41.94 -20.08 25.94
N LYS A 2 -41.37 -19.74 24.79
CA LYS A 2 -40.00 -19.68 24.25
C LYS A 2 -39.91 -18.44 23.32
N ARG A 3 -38.74 -17.80 23.29
CA ARG A 3 -38.40 -16.65 22.43
C ARG A 3 -37.90 -17.20 21.09
N THR A 4 -38.25 -16.58 19.96
CA THR A 4 -37.42 -16.69 18.73
C THR A 4 -37.60 -15.48 17.85
N VAL A 5 -36.61 -14.58 17.95
CA VAL A 5 -36.32 -13.46 17.05
C VAL A 5 -35.52 -14.03 15.88
N TRP A 6 -35.92 -13.76 14.64
CA TRP A 6 -35.08 -14.01 13.46
C TRP A 6 -34.57 -12.67 12.93
N ALA A 7 -33.31 -12.38 13.26
CA ALA A 7 -32.53 -11.33 12.67
C ALA A 7 -32.00 -11.80 11.31
N VAL A 8 -32.35 -11.11 10.23
CA VAL A 8 -31.69 -11.27 8.93
C VAL A 8 -30.37 -10.49 8.99
N ALA A 9 -29.29 -11.22 9.24
CA ALA A 9 -27.92 -10.71 9.16
C ALA A 9 -27.55 -10.47 7.69
N VAL A 10 -27.53 -9.21 7.26
CA VAL A 10 -26.86 -8.82 6.02
C VAL A 10 -25.36 -8.88 6.28
N ARG A 11 -24.69 -9.82 5.62
CA ARG A 11 -23.25 -10.05 5.69
C ARG A 11 -22.52 -8.85 5.08
N LEU A 12 -21.84 -8.10 5.95
CA LEU A 12 -20.81 -7.14 5.57
C LEU A 12 -19.63 -7.96 5.01
N ALA A 13 -19.35 -7.86 3.71
CA ALA A 13 -18.07 -8.33 3.17
C ALA A 13 -17.00 -7.35 3.62
N THR A 14 -16.39 -7.62 4.78
CA THR A 14 -15.28 -6.82 5.29
C THR A 14 -14.06 -7.11 4.41
N ALA A 15 -13.82 -6.27 3.41
CA ALA A 15 -12.47 -6.08 2.90
C ALA A 15 -11.67 -5.47 4.05
N THR A 16 -10.99 -6.31 4.84
CA THR A 16 -10.04 -5.84 5.86
C THR A 16 -8.83 -5.24 5.15
N VAL A 17 -8.98 -3.99 4.72
CA VAL A 17 -7.85 -3.08 4.56
C VAL A 17 -7.43 -2.71 5.97
N MET A 18 -6.49 -3.47 6.54
CA MET A 18 -5.80 -3.06 7.75
C MET A 18 -4.99 -1.81 7.39
N LEU A 19 -5.58 -0.63 7.57
CA LEU A 19 -4.85 0.63 7.55
C LEU A 19 -3.99 0.67 8.83
N ALA A 20 -2.86 -0.02 8.81
CA ALA A 20 -1.82 0.17 9.80
C ALA A 20 -1.27 1.58 9.58
N ALA A 21 -1.90 2.57 10.23
CA ALA A 21 -1.37 3.92 10.34
C ALA A 21 -0.08 3.85 11.16
N SER A 22 1.03 3.48 10.51
CA SER A 22 2.35 3.72 11.07
C SER A 22 2.61 5.22 11.01
N ALA A 23 3.48 5.77 11.86
CA ALA A 23 3.81 7.20 11.84
C ALA A 23 4.28 7.73 10.46
N GLY A 24 4.63 6.84 9.51
CA GLY A 24 4.90 7.20 8.13
C GLY A 24 3.67 7.56 7.30
N SER A 25 2.48 7.04 7.62
CA SER A 25 1.23 7.33 6.89
C SER A 25 0.74 8.77 7.08
N ALA A 26 1.12 9.45 8.16
CA ALA A 26 0.68 10.81 8.46
C ALA A 26 1.40 11.89 7.63
N LEU A 27 2.50 11.54 6.96
CA LEU A 27 3.33 12.47 6.17
C LEU A 27 3.55 12.00 4.72
N ALA A 28 2.89 10.93 4.27
CA ALA A 28 3.06 10.42 2.92
C ALA A 28 2.07 11.10 1.96
N ASP A 29 2.59 11.66 0.86
CA ASP A 29 1.77 12.21 -0.23
C ASP A 29 1.12 11.07 -1.04
N TRP A 30 1.85 9.96 -1.17
CA TRP A 30 1.35 8.74 -1.80
C TRP A 30 1.53 7.53 -0.91
N THR A 31 0.51 6.68 -0.88
CA THR A 31 0.55 5.36 -0.27
C THR A 31 0.10 4.33 -1.29
N TRP A 32 0.88 3.26 -1.45
CA TRP A 32 0.53 2.11 -2.27
C TRP A 32 0.58 0.84 -1.45
N VAL A 33 -0.31 -0.08 -1.76
CA VAL A 33 -0.32 -1.42 -1.17
C VAL A 33 -0.20 -2.48 -2.26
N SER A 34 0.31 -3.66 -1.89
CA SER A 34 0.24 -4.84 -2.75
C SER A 34 0.05 -6.09 -1.89
N THR A 35 -0.57 -7.12 -2.48
CA THR A 35 -0.64 -8.46 -1.91
C THR A 35 0.29 -9.38 -2.68
N PHE A 36 1.10 -10.14 -1.98
CA PHE A 36 2.07 -11.05 -2.59
C PHE A 36 1.46 -12.42 -2.84
N GLY A 37 1.71 -12.96 -4.03
CA GLY A 37 1.51 -14.37 -4.34
C GLY A 37 2.77 -15.01 -4.94
N PRO A 38 2.79 -16.34 -5.08
CA PRO A 38 3.87 -17.06 -5.76
C PRO A 38 4.11 -16.56 -7.19
N GLN A 39 5.37 -16.38 -7.57
CA GLN A 39 5.76 -15.96 -8.93
C GLN A 39 6.30 -17.09 -9.80
N ALA A 40 6.64 -18.23 -9.22
CA ALA A 40 7.20 -19.38 -9.92
C ALA A 40 6.58 -20.69 -9.43
N SER A 41 6.65 -21.72 -10.27
CA SER A 41 6.28 -23.07 -9.87
C SER A 41 7.16 -23.54 -8.72
N GLY A 42 6.55 -24.00 -7.62
CA GLY A 42 7.25 -24.43 -6.42
C GLY A 42 7.48 -23.33 -5.38
N ALA A 43 7.21 -22.05 -5.71
CA ALA A 43 7.13 -21.00 -4.70
C ALA A 43 5.84 -21.12 -3.90
N THR A 44 5.92 -20.94 -2.59
CA THR A 44 4.80 -21.13 -1.65
C THR A 44 4.49 -19.90 -0.81
N GLY A 45 5.32 -18.87 -0.94
CA GLY A 45 5.22 -17.69 -0.11
C GLY A 45 3.97 -16.85 -0.35
N THR A 46 3.60 -16.12 0.68
CA THR A 46 2.56 -15.07 0.64
C THR A 46 3.00 -13.89 1.48
N GLY A 47 2.30 -12.77 1.37
CA GLY A 47 2.63 -11.57 2.11
C GLY A 47 1.89 -10.33 1.62
N ASN A 48 2.30 -9.18 2.12
CA ASN A 48 1.76 -7.89 1.73
C ASN A 48 2.85 -6.82 1.86
N SER A 49 2.69 -5.73 1.10
CA SER A 49 3.54 -4.55 1.22
C SER A 49 2.73 -3.28 1.35
N THR A 50 3.31 -2.29 2.03
CA THR A 50 2.91 -0.89 1.93
C THR A 50 4.13 -0.05 1.56
N VAL A 51 3.98 0.84 0.58
CA VAL A 51 5.01 1.78 0.16
C VAL A 51 4.47 3.19 0.36
N PHE A 52 5.26 4.03 1.02
CA PHE A 52 4.96 5.43 1.27
C PHE A 52 5.95 6.29 0.50
N PHE A 53 5.45 7.32 -0.17
CA PHE A 53 6.30 8.33 -0.78
C PHE A 53 5.95 9.71 -0.22
N ASN A 54 6.98 10.42 0.22
CA ASN A 54 6.90 11.81 0.64
C ASN A 54 7.66 12.67 -0.36
N GLU A 55 6.95 13.50 -1.10
CA GLU A 55 7.45 14.37 -2.18
C GLU A 55 8.33 15.50 -1.65
N THR A 56 7.99 16.02 -0.46
CA THR A 56 8.72 17.13 0.17
C THR A 56 10.07 16.69 0.70
N ALA A 57 10.08 15.64 1.52
CA ALA A 57 11.28 15.02 2.08
C ALA A 57 12.05 14.19 1.05
N LYS A 58 11.42 13.86 -0.09
CA LYS A 58 11.94 12.98 -1.15
C LYS A 58 12.43 11.66 -0.56
N THR A 59 11.53 10.99 0.16
CA THR A 59 11.81 9.68 0.77
C THR A 59 10.76 8.66 0.37
N ILE A 60 11.19 7.41 0.18
CA ILE A 60 10.32 6.27 -0.07
C ILE A 60 10.50 5.27 1.06
N ARG A 61 9.47 5.02 1.86
CA ARG A 61 9.49 3.96 2.87
C ARG A 61 8.82 2.72 2.32
N VAL A 62 9.53 1.61 2.31
CA VAL A 62 9.04 0.30 1.89
C VAL A 62 8.89 -0.57 3.11
N GLN A 63 7.66 -1.02 3.36
CA GLN A 63 7.33 -1.98 4.41
C GLN A 63 6.70 -3.21 3.78
N PHE A 64 7.10 -4.40 4.21
CA PHE A 64 6.36 -5.62 3.84
C PHE A 64 6.51 -6.70 4.89
N SER A 65 5.55 -7.62 4.88
CA SER A 65 5.57 -8.86 5.65
C SER A 65 5.38 -10.05 4.73
N TYR A 66 5.97 -11.18 5.09
CA TYR A 66 5.90 -12.41 4.31
C TYR A 66 5.92 -13.63 5.21
N ALA A 67 5.40 -14.73 4.69
CA ALA A 67 5.43 -16.04 5.33
C ALA A 67 5.41 -17.16 4.29
N GLY A 68 5.87 -18.34 4.70
CA GLY A 68 5.79 -19.56 3.89
C GLY A 68 6.72 -19.58 2.68
N LEU A 69 7.83 -18.82 2.71
CA LEU A 69 8.81 -18.90 1.63
C LEU A 69 9.48 -20.28 1.61
N SER A 70 9.78 -20.77 0.42
CA SER A 70 10.47 -22.05 0.23
C SER A 70 11.98 -21.99 0.49
N GLY A 71 12.51 -20.80 0.80
CA GLY A 71 13.91 -20.59 1.16
C GLY A 71 14.12 -19.24 1.85
N ASN A 72 15.36 -18.97 2.26
CA ASN A 72 15.71 -17.69 2.86
C ASN A 72 15.67 -16.57 1.81
N PRO A 73 15.08 -15.39 2.10
CA PRO A 73 15.17 -14.22 1.24
C PRO A 73 16.62 -13.85 0.94
N THR A 74 16.91 -13.53 -0.31
CA THR A 74 18.25 -13.10 -0.76
C THR A 74 18.25 -11.64 -1.18
N VAL A 75 17.24 -11.24 -1.95
CA VAL A 75 17.08 -9.89 -2.48
C VAL A 75 15.61 -9.64 -2.73
N GLY A 76 15.19 -8.39 -2.74
CA GLY A 76 13.91 -8.00 -3.31
C GLY A 76 14.04 -6.70 -4.09
N HIS A 77 13.04 -6.40 -4.90
CA HIS A 77 13.07 -5.23 -5.76
C HIS A 77 11.69 -4.59 -5.82
N ILE A 78 11.67 -3.28 -6.10
CA ILE A 78 10.56 -2.67 -6.82
C ILE A 78 11.01 -2.47 -8.26
N HIS A 79 10.31 -3.12 -9.17
CA HIS A 79 10.45 -2.92 -10.60
C HIS A 79 9.48 -1.83 -11.05
N ALA A 80 9.95 -0.91 -11.89
CA ALA A 80 9.12 0.14 -12.48
C ALA A 80 9.75 0.59 -13.80
N ALA A 81 9.03 0.43 -14.91
CA ALA A 81 9.54 0.76 -16.23
C ALA A 81 8.42 1.20 -17.18
N SER A 82 8.75 2.11 -18.10
CA SER A 82 7.85 2.55 -19.18
C SER A 82 7.45 1.43 -20.13
N THR A 83 8.29 0.40 -20.27
CA THR A 83 8.07 -0.76 -21.13
C THR A 83 7.24 -1.87 -20.47
N ALA A 84 7.00 -1.80 -19.15
CA ALA A 84 6.27 -2.82 -18.43
C ALA A 84 4.79 -2.82 -18.84
N THR A 85 4.25 -3.99 -19.20
CA THR A 85 2.80 -4.14 -19.41
C THR A 85 2.10 -4.10 -18.05
N PRO A 86 1.05 -3.27 -17.87
CA PRO A 86 0.32 -3.21 -16.61
C PRO A 86 -0.13 -4.58 -16.08
N TYR A 87 0.07 -4.82 -14.79
CA TYR A 87 -0.33 -6.02 -14.06
C TYR A 87 0.22 -7.35 -14.60
N THR A 88 1.32 -7.29 -15.35
CA THR A 88 1.97 -8.47 -15.94
C THR A 88 3.40 -8.58 -15.45
N PHE A 89 3.75 -9.70 -14.81
CA PHE A 89 5.15 -9.98 -14.48
C PHE A 89 5.90 -10.28 -15.77
N ALA A 90 6.84 -9.41 -16.13
CA ALA A 90 7.66 -9.58 -17.33
C ALA A 90 8.81 -10.56 -17.07
N ASN A 91 9.18 -11.34 -18.08
CA ASN A 91 10.39 -12.16 -18.09
C ASN A 91 11.14 -11.91 -19.43
N PRO A 92 12.34 -11.31 -19.42
CA PRO A 92 13.12 -10.88 -18.25
C PRO A 92 12.43 -9.77 -17.44
N ASN A 93 12.77 -9.68 -16.15
CA ASN A 93 12.22 -8.66 -15.26
C ASN A 93 12.52 -7.24 -15.81
N PRO A 94 11.61 -6.27 -15.64
CA PRO A 94 11.85 -4.90 -16.06
C PRO A 94 12.92 -4.24 -15.18
N THR A 95 13.20 -2.98 -15.46
CA THR A 95 14.18 -2.20 -14.70
C THR A 95 13.85 -2.11 -13.20
N VAL A 96 14.90 -2.24 -12.37
CA VAL A 96 14.82 -2.12 -10.90
C VAL A 96 14.88 -0.64 -10.51
N ALA A 97 13.79 -0.14 -9.94
CA ALA A 97 13.71 1.19 -9.35
C ALA A 97 14.34 1.22 -7.95
N LEU A 98 14.03 0.25 -7.10
CA LEU A 98 14.59 0.13 -5.76
C LEU A 98 15.03 -1.31 -5.49
N GLY A 99 16.17 -1.50 -4.83
CA GLY A 99 16.70 -2.81 -4.44
C GLY A 99 16.79 -2.98 -2.93
N PHE A 100 16.45 -4.19 -2.46
CA PHE A 100 16.48 -4.64 -1.07
C PHE A 100 17.47 -5.81 -0.98
N GLY A 101 18.50 -5.75 -0.15
CA GLY A 101 19.51 -6.82 -0.07
C GLY A 101 19.79 -7.27 1.36
N VAL A 102 20.10 -8.56 1.52
CA VAL A 102 20.58 -9.15 2.79
C VAL A 102 22.10 -9.10 2.95
N SER A 103 22.85 -8.90 1.86
CA SER A 103 24.31 -8.81 1.88
C SER A 103 24.77 -7.46 2.47
N GLY A 104 25.22 -7.47 3.72
CA GLY A 104 25.96 -6.36 4.34
C GLY A 104 25.30 -5.67 5.54
N GLY A 105 24.31 -6.28 6.21
CA GLY A 105 23.68 -5.65 7.39
C GLY A 105 23.00 -4.32 7.05
N ALA A 106 22.60 -4.16 5.79
CA ALA A 106 21.96 -2.95 5.34
C ALA A 106 20.57 -2.88 6.03
N PRO A 107 20.22 -1.79 6.75
CA PRO A 107 19.02 -1.72 7.59
C PRO A 107 17.74 -1.96 6.79
N GLY A 108 17.05 -3.08 6.97
CA GLY A 108 15.80 -3.39 6.27
C GLY A 108 15.25 -4.75 6.67
N TRP A 109 16.08 -5.78 6.51
CA TRP A 109 15.98 -7.01 7.28
C TRP A 109 16.97 -6.94 8.45
N SER A 110 16.56 -7.36 9.65
CA SER A 110 17.40 -7.33 10.85
C SER A 110 18.45 -8.46 10.92
N SER A 111 18.39 -9.42 9.99
CA SER A 111 19.24 -10.61 9.93
C SER A 111 19.68 -10.90 8.50
N ALA A 112 20.90 -11.39 8.31
CA ALA A 112 21.37 -11.92 7.03
C ALA A 112 20.63 -13.22 6.64
N THR A 113 20.00 -13.89 7.62
CA THR A 113 19.12 -15.05 7.42
C THR A 113 17.75 -14.73 8.04
N PRO A 114 16.88 -13.98 7.36
CA PRO A 114 15.57 -13.61 7.90
C PRO A 114 14.64 -14.81 8.16
N GLY A 115 14.90 -15.95 7.51
CA GLY A 115 14.04 -17.12 7.56
C GLY A 115 12.85 -17.04 6.59
N PRO A 116 11.97 -18.07 6.59
CA PRO A 116 10.87 -18.18 5.63
C PRO A 116 9.66 -17.29 5.97
N ALA A 117 9.69 -16.59 7.10
CA ALA A 117 8.68 -15.62 7.51
C ALA A 117 9.33 -14.45 8.24
N GLY A 118 8.85 -13.24 8.00
CA GLY A 118 9.41 -12.05 8.59
C GLY A 118 8.84 -10.77 8.03
N SER A 119 9.51 -9.67 8.36
CA SER A 119 9.15 -8.33 7.89
C SER A 119 10.38 -7.58 7.40
N TYR A 120 10.12 -6.58 6.57
CA TYR A 120 11.08 -5.63 6.06
C TYR A 120 10.57 -4.21 6.27
N ASP A 121 11.44 -3.31 6.68
CA ASP A 121 11.15 -1.89 6.79
C ASP A 121 12.38 -1.04 6.51
N ARG A 122 12.35 -0.26 5.42
CA ARG A 122 13.43 0.67 5.08
C ARG A 122 12.88 1.94 4.46
N THR A 123 13.48 3.06 4.83
CA THR A 123 13.35 4.33 4.11
C THR A 123 14.54 4.55 3.16
N PHE A 124 14.22 4.85 1.91
CA PHE A 124 15.13 5.25 0.84
C PHE A 124 15.14 6.78 0.74
N ASN A 125 16.33 7.36 0.61
CA ASN A 125 16.49 8.77 0.27
C ASN A 125 16.55 8.88 -1.26
N VAL A 126 15.59 9.60 -1.83
CA VAL A 126 15.48 9.86 -3.27
C VAL A 126 15.52 11.36 -3.55
N SER A 127 16.27 12.10 -2.74
CA SER A 127 16.48 13.55 -2.92
C SER A 127 17.56 13.88 -3.94
N THR A 128 18.42 12.92 -4.29
CA THR A 128 19.45 13.06 -5.34
C THR A 128 19.65 11.75 -6.11
N LEU A 129 20.27 11.81 -7.29
CA LEU A 129 20.65 10.62 -8.10
C LEU A 129 21.77 9.76 -7.46
N SER A 130 22.48 10.30 -6.46
CA SER A 130 23.58 9.66 -5.75
C SER A 130 23.23 9.21 -4.32
N SER A 131 22.00 9.46 -3.87
CA SER A 131 21.55 9.10 -2.53
C SER A 131 21.65 7.59 -2.28
N THR A 132 22.07 7.21 -1.07
CA THR A 132 22.22 5.81 -0.66
C THR A 132 21.63 5.58 0.74
N PRO A 133 20.69 4.63 0.91
CA PRO A 133 20.00 3.87 -0.14
C PRO A 133 19.06 4.77 -0.96
N GLY A 134 19.05 4.61 -2.28
CA GLY A 134 18.26 5.44 -3.21
C GLY A 134 17.95 4.71 -4.52
N TRP A 135 17.75 5.46 -5.61
CA TRP A 135 17.39 4.90 -6.92
C TRP A 135 18.40 3.89 -7.46
N GLY A 136 17.89 2.76 -7.95
CA GLY A 136 18.65 1.75 -8.69
C GLY A 136 19.29 2.34 -9.94
N ASN A 137 20.46 1.82 -10.33
CA ASN A 137 21.21 2.37 -11.45
C ASN A 137 20.43 2.28 -12.77
N GLY A 138 19.77 1.14 -13.02
CA GLY A 138 18.96 0.95 -14.22
C GLY A 138 17.85 2.00 -14.35
N PHE A 139 17.14 2.30 -13.26
CA PHE A 139 16.05 3.28 -13.30
C PHE A 139 16.52 4.69 -13.65
N LYS A 140 17.73 5.06 -13.20
CA LYS A 140 18.37 6.33 -13.58
C LYS A 140 18.80 6.32 -15.05
N THR A 141 19.40 5.23 -15.52
CA THR A 141 19.86 5.09 -16.91
C THR A 141 18.71 5.09 -17.91
N ASP A 142 17.57 4.50 -17.55
CA ASP A 142 16.36 4.48 -18.40
C ASP A 142 15.66 5.85 -18.48
N HIS A 143 16.01 6.78 -17.60
CA HIS A 143 15.45 8.14 -17.54
C HIS A 143 16.56 9.19 -17.60
N PRO A 144 17.36 9.21 -18.68
CA PRO A 144 18.53 10.07 -18.75
C PRO A 144 18.14 11.55 -18.73
N GLY A 145 18.88 12.35 -17.98
CA GLY A 145 18.73 13.81 -17.95
C GLY A 145 17.51 14.34 -17.18
N LEU A 146 16.70 13.48 -16.56
CA LEU A 146 15.63 13.95 -15.69
C LEU A 146 16.18 14.59 -14.42
N SER A 147 15.54 15.69 -13.99
CA SER A 147 15.69 16.19 -12.63
C SER A 147 15.16 15.16 -11.62
N ILE A 148 15.55 15.29 -10.35
CA ILE A 148 15.07 14.35 -9.33
C ILE A 148 13.55 14.38 -9.18
N ASP A 149 12.92 15.54 -9.34
CA ASP A 149 11.47 15.69 -9.26
C ASP A 149 10.77 14.98 -10.42
N ASN A 150 11.29 15.10 -11.63
CA ASN A 150 10.75 14.41 -12.80
C ASN A 150 10.96 12.90 -12.72
N LEU A 151 12.09 12.45 -12.16
CA LEU A 151 12.35 11.03 -11.93
C LEU A 151 11.38 10.45 -10.88
N ASN A 152 11.16 11.18 -9.78
CA ASN A 152 10.20 10.80 -8.76
C ASN A 152 8.76 10.76 -9.32
N ALA A 153 8.39 11.74 -10.15
CA ALA A 153 7.09 11.76 -10.83
C ALA A 153 6.91 10.56 -11.77
N LYS A 154 7.96 10.11 -12.47
CA LYS A 154 7.92 8.89 -13.29
C LYS A 154 7.71 7.63 -12.45
N PHE A 155 8.34 7.56 -11.29
CA PHE A 155 8.07 6.47 -10.36
C PHE A 155 6.60 6.44 -9.92
N VAL A 156 6.05 7.59 -9.49
CA VAL A 156 4.63 7.73 -9.14
C VAL A 156 3.71 7.30 -10.29
N GLU A 157 4.00 7.74 -11.52
CA GLU A 157 3.26 7.33 -12.73
C GLU A 157 3.21 5.81 -12.89
N TYR A 158 4.35 5.12 -12.73
CA TYR A 158 4.41 3.66 -12.87
C TYR A 158 3.72 2.92 -11.70
N MET A 159 3.81 3.44 -10.49
CA MET A 159 3.08 2.92 -9.33
C MET A 159 1.57 3.02 -9.49
N ASN A 160 1.08 4.09 -10.13
CA ASN A 160 -0.35 4.34 -10.35
C ASN A 160 -0.93 3.67 -11.59
N SER A 161 -0.10 3.30 -12.57
CA SER A 161 -0.53 2.71 -13.85
C SER A 161 -0.48 1.18 -13.87
N GLY A 162 -0.23 0.53 -12.72
CA GLY A 162 -0.08 -0.92 -12.62
C GLY A 162 1.22 -1.44 -13.26
N ARG A 163 2.17 -0.55 -13.57
CA ARG A 163 3.45 -0.89 -14.22
C ARG A 163 4.58 -1.13 -13.23
N ALA A 164 4.31 -0.93 -11.94
CA ALA A 164 5.23 -1.25 -10.88
C ALA A 164 4.76 -2.45 -10.05
N TYR A 165 5.71 -3.30 -9.70
CA TYR A 165 5.49 -4.39 -8.77
C TYR A 165 6.70 -4.53 -7.85
N ILE A 166 6.44 -5.13 -6.69
CA ILE A 166 7.47 -5.54 -5.75
C ILE A 166 7.59 -7.06 -5.81
N ASN A 167 8.81 -7.55 -5.72
CA ASN A 167 9.08 -8.96 -5.59
C ASN A 167 10.21 -9.25 -4.60
N VAL A 168 10.21 -10.47 -4.09
CA VAL A 168 11.25 -11.01 -3.21
C VAL A 168 11.72 -12.32 -3.80
N HIS A 169 13.02 -12.54 -3.78
CA HIS A 169 13.70 -13.72 -4.27
C HIS A 169 14.24 -14.52 -3.09
N THR A 170 14.31 -15.83 -3.27
CA THR A 170 14.95 -16.75 -2.33
C THR A 170 16.05 -17.52 -3.04
N SER A 171 16.87 -18.25 -2.27
CA SER A 171 17.81 -19.22 -2.85
C SER A 171 17.11 -20.35 -3.62
N ALA A 172 15.87 -20.69 -3.25
CA ALA A 172 15.07 -21.72 -3.90
C ALA A 172 14.40 -21.22 -5.19
N ASN A 173 14.02 -19.94 -5.24
CA ASN A 173 13.39 -19.30 -6.39
C ASN A 173 14.14 -18.00 -6.79
N PRO A 174 15.28 -18.11 -7.49
CA PRO A 174 16.12 -16.96 -7.83
C PRO A 174 15.49 -16.03 -8.88
N ALA A 175 14.56 -16.52 -9.71
CA ALA A 175 13.82 -15.69 -10.66
C ALA A 175 12.73 -14.83 -9.97
N GLY A 176 12.31 -15.21 -8.76
CA GLY A 176 11.25 -14.58 -7.98
C GLY A 176 10.48 -15.63 -7.18
N GLU A 177 10.42 -15.47 -5.86
CA GLU A 177 9.62 -16.33 -4.99
C GLU A 177 8.19 -15.78 -4.91
N ILE A 178 8.06 -14.53 -4.49
CA ILE A 178 6.78 -13.86 -4.31
C ILE A 178 6.80 -12.48 -4.95
N GLY A 179 5.63 -11.99 -5.34
CA GLY A 179 5.48 -10.61 -5.78
C GLY A 179 4.04 -10.15 -5.87
N GLY A 180 3.88 -8.84 -6.00
CA GLY A 180 2.57 -8.18 -6.06
C GLY A 180 2.65 -6.84 -6.78
N PHE A 181 1.62 -6.54 -7.57
CA PHE A 181 1.44 -5.23 -8.21
C PHE A 181 0.87 -4.21 -7.24
N PHE A 182 1.29 -2.97 -7.39
CA PHE A 182 0.82 -1.89 -6.53
C PHE A 182 -0.55 -1.39 -6.94
N THR A 183 -1.34 -1.06 -5.93
CA THR A 183 -2.57 -0.29 -6.04
C THR A 183 -2.46 0.93 -5.14
N VAL A 184 -2.86 2.09 -5.66
CA VAL A 184 -2.87 3.34 -4.89
C VAL A 184 -3.93 3.29 -3.81
N VAL A 185 -3.55 3.65 -2.58
CA VAL A 185 -4.49 3.93 -1.51
C VAL A 185 -4.93 5.38 -1.68
N THR A 186 -6.11 5.57 -2.24
CA THR A 186 -6.74 6.89 -2.24
C THR A 186 -7.43 7.08 -0.89
N PRO A 187 -7.08 8.12 -0.10
CA PRO A 187 -7.91 8.49 1.03
C PRO A 187 -9.25 8.91 0.43
N GLU A 188 -10.32 8.10 0.60
CA GLU A 188 -11.58 8.46 -0.05
C GLU A 188 -12.00 9.85 0.46
N PRO A 189 -12.21 10.84 -0.43
CA PRO A 189 -12.75 12.14 -0.05
C PRO A 189 -14.14 12.02 0.61
N GLY A 190 -14.79 10.86 0.45
CA GLY A 190 -16.14 10.57 0.92
C GLY A 190 -16.31 10.46 2.43
N HIS A 191 -15.27 10.20 3.23
CA HIS A 191 -15.45 10.00 4.68
C HIS A 191 -15.97 11.27 5.38
N TRP A 192 -15.49 12.45 4.97
CA TRP A 192 -16.00 13.74 5.47
C TRP A 192 -17.39 14.06 4.94
N ALA A 193 -17.67 13.73 3.68
CA ALA A 193 -18.99 13.91 3.09
C ALA A 193 -20.04 13.00 3.77
N LEU A 194 -19.68 11.77 4.09
CA LEU A 194 -20.52 10.82 4.83
C LEU A 194 -20.69 11.23 6.29
N LEU A 195 -19.64 11.70 6.95
CA LEU A 195 -19.70 12.21 8.32
C LEU A 195 -20.56 13.48 8.40
N ALA A 196 -20.32 14.46 7.52
CA ALA A 196 -21.10 15.69 7.42
C ALA A 196 -22.56 15.38 7.05
N GLY A 197 -22.79 14.44 6.12
CA GLY A 197 -24.12 13.94 5.79
C GLY A 197 -24.84 13.31 6.99
N GLY A 198 -24.12 12.51 7.80
CA GLY A 198 -24.64 11.95 9.05
C GLY A 198 -25.07 13.01 10.06
N PHE A 199 -24.25 14.04 10.26
CA PHE A 199 -24.60 15.18 11.13
C PHE A 199 -25.81 15.97 10.60
N ALA A 200 -25.89 16.21 9.29
CA ALA A 200 -27.02 16.92 8.68
C ALA A 200 -28.35 16.15 8.86
N ILE A 201 -28.35 14.82 8.70
CA ILE A 201 -29.53 13.98 8.88
C ILE A 201 -30.02 13.99 10.34
N THR A 202 -29.10 13.87 11.30
CA THR A 202 -29.44 13.86 12.73
C THR A 202 -29.96 15.21 13.21
N ALA A 203 -29.32 16.31 12.78
CA ALA A 203 -29.80 17.67 13.05
C ALA A 203 -31.19 17.92 12.43
N GLY A 204 -31.41 17.51 11.18
CA GLY A 204 -32.69 17.66 10.49
C GLY A 204 -33.84 16.90 11.18
N ARG A 205 -33.57 15.68 11.68
CA ARG A 205 -34.57 14.90 12.46
C ARG A 205 -34.90 15.55 13.80
N ALA A 206 -33.89 16.05 14.52
CA ALA A 206 -34.10 16.74 15.79
C ALA A 206 -34.94 18.02 15.62
N TRP A 207 -34.69 18.77 14.54
CA TRP A 207 -35.45 19.98 14.22
C TRP A 207 -36.91 19.68 13.89
N LYS A 208 -37.18 18.67 13.05
CA LYS A 208 -38.56 18.23 12.76
C LYS A 208 -39.30 17.79 14.03
N LYS A 209 -38.63 17.04 14.92
CA LYS A 209 -39.22 16.60 16.19
C LYS A 209 -39.59 17.78 17.10
N LYS A 210 -38.69 18.77 17.24
CA LYS A 210 -38.99 20.01 18.00
C LYS A 210 -40.19 20.78 17.43
N ARG A 211 -40.29 20.89 16.09
CA ARG A 211 -41.45 21.56 15.46
C ARG A 211 -42.76 20.83 15.71
N ALA A 212 -42.77 19.50 15.60
CA ALA A 212 -43.96 18.70 15.88
C ALA A 212 -44.41 18.82 17.34
N GLN A 213 -43.45 18.82 18.28
CA GLN A 213 -43.74 19.01 19.71
C GLN A 213 -44.31 20.41 20.02
N LYS A 214 -43.78 21.45 19.37
CA LYS A 214 -44.28 22.83 19.52
C LYS A 214 -45.72 22.95 18.99
N ALA A 215 -46.00 22.42 17.80
CA ALA A 215 -47.35 22.45 17.21
C ALA A 215 -48.39 21.66 18.05
N ALA A 216 -47.99 20.53 18.65
CA ALA A 216 -48.84 19.77 19.56
C ALA A 216 -49.13 20.53 20.86
N ALA A 217 -48.16 21.27 21.41
CA ALA A 217 -48.36 22.09 22.59
C ALA A 217 -49.28 23.30 22.33
N GLU A 218 -49.13 23.95 21.17
CA GLU A 218 -49.97 25.09 20.77
C GLU A 218 -51.43 24.68 20.52
N SER A 219 -51.68 23.48 19.99
CA SER A 219 -53.03 22.95 19.75
C SER A 219 -53.73 22.42 20.99
N ALA A 220 -53.01 22.05 22.05
CA ALA A 220 -53.57 21.63 23.33
C ALA A 220 -53.90 22.81 24.28
N ALA A 221 -53.48 24.03 23.92
CA ALA A 221 -53.69 25.25 24.70
C ALA A 221 -54.93 26.06 24.24
N VAL A 222 -55.68 25.56 23.25
CA VAL A 222 -56.95 26.09 22.74
C VAL A 222 -58.07 25.16 23.14
#